data_AF-A0A1F3SLE5-F1
#
_entry.id   AF-A0A1F3SLE5-F1
#
_cell.length_a   1.000
_cell.length_b   1.000
_cell.length_c   1.000
_cell.angle_alpha   90.00
_cell.angle_beta   90.00
_cell.angle_gamma   90.00
#
_symmetry.space_group_name_H-M   'P 1'
#
loop_
_entity.id
_entity.type
_entity.pdbx_description
1 polymer ?
#
loop_
_entity_poly.entity_id
_entity_poly.type
_entity_poly.pdbx_seq_one_letter_code
_entity_poly.pdbx_strand_id
1 'polypeptide(L)'
;MKLILIILLFAITLGFRTYQGGLTWKVSVDDPYLYVKICDPDKSMTNNLPSSDPLTYATLTKSVIVQSILDEINNLDTSYLIMALYYDGVAPDRTIELCSGSSGALGAAGHASFKTEGSKIVSCEIKLDPDKDSDAKQWMRTAAHEIGHCLGLMHPQESIHAIMSYFSDRDLLRYQIDDLMGISFLYPSPNYDLKETPTFGLKCSPK
;
A
#
# COMPACT_ATOMS: atom_id res chain seq x y z
N MET A 1 25.52 2.90 -41.03
CA MET A 1 25.36 3.27 -39.60
C MET A 1 23.87 3.35 -39.26
N LYS A 2 23.19 2.20 -39.19
CA LYS A 2 21.74 2.07 -38.92
C LYS A 2 21.51 0.82 -38.07
N LEU A 3 22.07 0.81 -36.86
CA LEU A 3 21.89 -0.29 -35.90
C LEU A 3 22.02 0.19 -34.44
N ILE A 4 21.72 1.46 -34.18
CA ILE A 4 21.76 2.06 -32.83
C ILE A 4 20.47 2.87 -32.65
N LEU A 5 19.32 2.20 -32.65
CA LEU A 5 18.07 2.84 -32.24
C LEU A 5 17.01 1.87 -31.68
N ILE A 6 17.34 0.60 -31.48
CA ILE A 6 16.38 -0.43 -31.01
C ILE A 6 16.66 -0.88 -29.56
N ILE A 7 17.77 -0.46 -28.94
CA ILE A 7 18.15 -0.93 -27.60
C ILE A 7 17.68 0.02 -26.47
N LEU A 8 17.14 1.20 -26.79
CA LEU A 8 16.85 2.25 -25.79
C LEU A 8 15.36 2.41 -25.43
N LEU A 9 14.55 1.38 -25.65
CA LEU A 9 13.09 1.41 -25.39
C LEU A 9 12.62 0.43 -24.29
N PHE A 10 13.54 -0.22 -23.59
CA PHE A 10 13.21 -1.25 -22.58
C PHE A 10 13.31 -0.81 -21.12
N ALA A 11 13.52 0.47 -20.82
CA ALA A 11 13.81 0.92 -19.46
C ALA A 11 13.02 2.15 -18.98
N ILE A 12 11.83 2.40 -19.54
CA ILE A 12 10.88 3.33 -18.93
C ILE A 12 9.67 2.53 -18.49
N THR A 13 9.83 1.76 -17.42
CA THR A 13 8.68 1.14 -16.74
C THR A 13 7.98 2.23 -15.93
N LEU A 14 7.07 2.93 -16.60
CA LEU A 14 6.08 3.78 -15.94
C LEU A 14 5.11 2.90 -15.16
N GLY A 15 4.76 3.30 -13.94
CA GLY A 15 3.77 2.63 -13.10
C GLY A 15 4.33 2.07 -11.78
N PHE A 16 3.50 1.28 -11.10
CA PHE A 16 3.83 0.66 -9.81
C PHE A 16 4.98 -0.33 -9.91
N ARG A 17 5.61 -0.61 -8.77
CA ARG A 17 6.63 -1.65 -8.63
C ARG A 17 6.23 -2.61 -7.53
N THR A 18 6.65 -3.86 -7.67
CA THR A 18 6.44 -4.92 -6.67
C THR A 18 7.77 -5.61 -6.39
N TYR A 19 7.91 -6.26 -5.23
CA TYR A 19 9.13 -7.01 -4.94
C TYR A 19 9.39 -8.09 -6.01
N GLN A 20 10.58 -8.04 -6.59
CA GLN A 20 10.99 -9.02 -7.59
C GLN A 20 11.16 -10.40 -6.94
N GLY A 21 10.61 -11.45 -7.55
CA GLY A 21 10.74 -12.82 -7.07
C GLY A 21 9.50 -13.42 -6.37
N GLY A 22 8.36 -12.71 -6.37
CA GLY A 22 7.07 -13.30 -5.95
C GLY A 22 6.90 -13.46 -4.45
N LEU A 23 7.57 -12.63 -3.64
CA LEU A 23 7.26 -12.49 -2.21
C LEU A 23 5.78 -12.12 -2.08
N THR A 24 5.01 -13.06 -1.53
CA THR A 24 3.57 -12.96 -1.44
C THR A 24 3.13 -13.45 -0.08
N TRP A 25 2.04 -12.88 0.42
CA TRP A 25 1.39 -13.45 1.60
C TRP A 25 0.83 -14.85 1.31
N LYS A 26 0.63 -15.60 2.37
CA LYS A 26 -0.06 -16.89 2.35
C LYS A 26 -1.58 -16.69 2.35
N VAL A 27 -2.09 -15.93 1.37
CA VAL A 27 -3.53 -15.73 1.13
C VAL A 27 -3.93 -16.35 -0.20
N SER A 28 -5.21 -16.65 -0.34
CA SER A 28 -5.81 -17.18 -1.57
C SER A 28 -7.22 -16.63 -1.75
N VAL A 29 -7.84 -16.93 -2.89
CA VAL A 29 -9.25 -16.58 -3.14
C VAL A 29 -10.19 -17.18 -2.07
N ASP A 30 -9.90 -18.40 -1.62
CA ASP A 30 -10.72 -19.10 -0.62
C ASP A 30 -10.43 -18.63 0.81
N ASP A 31 -9.26 -18.04 1.05
CA ASP A 31 -8.84 -17.50 2.35
C ASP A 31 -8.11 -16.16 2.17
N PRO A 32 -8.85 -15.08 1.86
CA PRO A 32 -8.30 -13.83 1.37
C PRO A 32 -7.80 -12.87 2.47
N TYR A 33 -7.89 -13.27 3.73
CA TYR A 33 -7.76 -12.35 4.86
C TYR A 33 -6.29 -12.06 5.23
N LEU A 34 -5.97 -10.78 5.34
CA LEU A 34 -4.82 -10.23 6.07
C LEU A 34 -5.30 -9.33 7.21
N TYR A 35 -4.59 -9.39 8.34
CA TYR A 35 -4.99 -8.68 9.55
C TYR A 35 -4.00 -7.58 9.90
N VAL A 36 -4.51 -6.42 10.32
CA VAL A 36 -3.70 -5.31 10.82
C VAL A 36 -3.91 -5.16 12.32
N LYS A 37 -2.86 -5.42 13.09
CA LYS A 37 -2.83 -5.25 14.54
C LYS A 37 -2.22 -3.90 14.88
N ILE A 38 -2.95 -3.04 15.56
CA ILE A 38 -2.51 -1.70 15.94
C ILE A 38 -2.08 -1.72 17.41
N CYS A 39 -0.91 -1.17 17.75
CA CYS A 39 -0.46 -1.12 19.15
C CYS A 39 -1.39 -0.29 20.06
N ASP A 40 -1.85 0.89 19.61
CA ASP A 40 -2.72 1.80 20.38
C ASP A 40 -3.98 2.19 19.58
N PRO A 41 -4.92 1.26 19.33
CA PRO A 41 -6.02 1.47 18.38
C PRO A 41 -6.90 2.68 18.74
N ASP A 42 -7.11 2.94 20.03
CA ASP A 42 -8.01 3.98 20.52
C ASP A 42 -7.33 5.34 20.74
N LYS A 43 -6.02 5.45 20.44
CA LYS A 43 -5.29 6.71 20.60
C LYS A 43 -5.90 7.79 19.70
N SER A 44 -6.41 8.85 20.32
CA SER A 44 -6.99 9.99 19.63
C SER A 44 -5.91 10.80 18.91
N MET A 45 -6.31 11.41 17.79
CA MET A 45 -5.41 12.17 16.92
C MET A 45 -5.96 13.57 16.64
N THR A 46 -5.07 14.52 16.41
CA THR A 46 -5.45 15.87 15.97
C THR A 46 -5.94 15.78 14.54
N ASN A 47 -7.22 16.13 14.31
CA ASN A 47 -7.79 16.12 12.98
C ASN A 47 -7.32 17.35 12.20
N ASN A 48 -6.28 17.15 11.38
CA ASN A 48 -5.73 18.11 10.43
C ASN A 48 -5.88 17.61 8.98
N LEU A 49 -6.87 16.74 8.72
CA LEU A 49 -7.17 16.25 7.39
C LEU A 49 -7.77 17.37 6.53
N PRO A 50 -7.51 17.39 5.21
CA PRO A 50 -8.13 18.34 4.30
C PRO A 50 -9.65 18.14 4.27
N SER A 51 -10.42 19.19 3.94
CA SER A 51 -11.89 19.14 3.92
C SER A 51 -12.48 18.18 2.88
N SER A 52 -11.64 17.68 1.96
CA SER A 52 -12.02 16.69 0.96
C SER A 52 -11.89 15.25 1.45
N ASP A 53 -11.24 15.00 2.59
CA ASP A 53 -11.08 13.64 3.11
C ASP A 53 -12.42 13.14 3.72
N PRO A 54 -12.83 11.88 3.48
CA PRO A 54 -14.07 11.36 4.06
C PRO A 54 -14.08 11.38 5.60
N LEU A 55 -12.93 11.46 6.27
CA LEU A 55 -12.82 11.50 7.72
C LEU A 55 -12.71 12.92 8.30
N THR A 56 -12.82 14.00 7.52
CA THR A 56 -12.65 15.39 8.00
C THR A 56 -13.49 15.70 9.24
N TYR A 57 -14.71 15.18 9.33
CA TYR A 57 -15.64 15.49 10.43
C TYR A 57 -15.76 14.37 11.46
N ALA A 58 -14.92 13.33 11.36
CA ALA A 58 -14.93 12.21 12.28
C ALA A 58 -14.05 12.47 13.51
N THR A 59 -14.37 11.80 14.62
CA THR A 59 -13.44 11.63 15.74
C THR A 59 -12.35 10.65 15.32
N LEU A 60 -11.11 11.13 15.22
CA LEU A 60 -10.01 10.32 14.72
C LEU A 60 -9.32 9.55 15.84
N THR A 61 -9.31 8.23 15.69
CA THR A 61 -8.41 7.31 16.37
C THR A 61 -7.53 6.61 15.33
N LYS A 62 -6.44 5.96 15.77
CA LYS A 62 -5.62 5.13 14.88
C LYS A 62 -6.46 4.04 14.20
N SER A 63 -7.38 3.41 14.92
CA SER A 63 -8.27 2.38 14.35
C SER A 63 -9.18 2.92 13.23
N VAL A 64 -9.76 4.10 13.40
CA VAL A 64 -10.61 4.75 12.38
C VAL A 64 -9.80 5.07 11.11
N ILE A 65 -8.59 5.61 11.26
CA ILE A 65 -7.73 5.91 10.12
C ILE A 65 -7.32 4.64 9.39
N VAL A 66 -6.85 3.62 10.12
CA VAL A 66 -6.42 2.35 9.52
C VAL A 66 -7.59 1.70 8.82
N GLN A 67 -8.76 1.60 9.47
CA GLN A 67 -9.96 1.02 8.84
C GLN A 67 -10.27 1.72 7.51
N SER A 68 -10.18 3.04 7.45
CA SER A 68 -10.43 3.79 6.22
C SER A 68 -9.41 3.48 5.11
N ILE A 69 -8.15 3.18 5.46
CA ILE A 69 -7.14 2.68 4.50
C ILE A 69 -7.49 1.26 4.04
N LEU A 70 -7.92 0.39 4.95
CA LEU A 70 -8.31 -0.98 4.62
C LEU A 70 -9.53 -1.01 3.70
N ASP A 71 -10.49 -0.11 3.94
CA ASP A 71 -11.70 0.01 3.14
C ASP A 71 -11.38 0.37 1.67
N GLU A 72 -10.36 1.20 1.41
CA GLU A 72 -9.93 1.49 0.04
C GLU A 72 -9.47 0.24 -0.70
N ILE A 73 -8.74 -0.64 -0.01
CA ILE A 73 -8.26 -1.91 -0.57
C ILE A 73 -9.41 -2.89 -0.74
N ASN A 74 -10.29 -2.99 0.25
CA ASN A 74 -11.44 -3.89 0.23
C ASN A 74 -12.49 -3.51 -0.82
N ASN A 75 -12.54 -2.24 -1.22
CA ASN A 75 -13.42 -1.73 -2.27
C ASN A 75 -12.85 -1.92 -3.68
N LEU A 76 -11.69 -2.60 -3.84
CA LEU A 76 -11.15 -2.96 -5.14
C LEU A 76 -11.79 -4.26 -5.67
N ASP A 77 -12.78 -4.12 -6.56
CA ASP A 77 -13.40 -5.27 -7.25
C ASP A 77 -12.40 -6.13 -8.06
N THR A 78 -11.24 -5.54 -8.38
CA THR A 78 -10.13 -6.15 -9.12
C THR A 78 -9.22 -7.02 -8.24
N SER A 79 -9.40 -6.99 -6.92
CA SER A 79 -8.58 -7.71 -5.96
C SER A 79 -9.41 -8.72 -5.18
N TYR A 80 -8.88 -9.93 -4.92
CA TYR A 80 -9.54 -10.85 -3.97
C TYR A 80 -9.15 -10.56 -2.52
N LEU A 81 -8.09 -9.78 -2.28
CA LEU A 81 -7.55 -9.54 -0.95
C LEU A 81 -8.59 -8.83 -0.05
N ILE A 82 -8.74 -9.33 1.18
CA ILE A 82 -9.55 -8.69 2.21
C ILE A 82 -8.64 -8.34 3.38
N MET A 83 -8.65 -7.07 3.77
CA MET A 83 -7.95 -6.57 4.94
C MET A 83 -8.91 -6.28 6.08
N ALA A 84 -8.54 -6.70 7.29
CA ALA A 84 -9.33 -6.47 8.48
C ALA A 84 -8.46 -6.03 9.66
N LEU A 85 -9.06 -5.35 10.63
CA LEU A 85 -8.41 -5.13 11.92
C LEU A 85 -8.27 -6.47 12.67
N TYR A 86 -7.14 -6.64 13.35
CA TYR A 86 -6.85 -7.82 14.15
C TYR A 86 -7.78 -7.92 15.36
N TYR A 87 -8.16 -9.14 15.71
CA TYR A 87 -8.79 -9.50 16.98
C TYR A 87 -8.17 -10.80 17.51
N ASP A 88 -8.25 -11.02 18.82
CA ASP A 88 -7.56 -12.16 19.43
C ASP A 88 -8.03 -13.50 18.84
N GLY A 89 -7.07 -14.33 18.43
CA GLY A 89 -7.31 -15.68 17.92
C GLY A 89 -7.29 -15.84 16.40
N VAL A 90 -7.02 -14.78 15.62
CA VAL A 90 -6.87 -14.90 14.15
C VAL A 90 -5.43 -15.09 13.68
N ALA A 91 -5.32 -15.88 12.60
CA ALA A 91 -4.15 -16.24 11.78
C ALA A 91 -2.86 -15.41 12.06
N PRO A 92 -2.01 -15.84 13.01
CA PRO A 92 -0.80 -15.11 13.37
C PRO A 92 0.24 -15.08 12.24
N ASP A 93 0.14 -15.99 11.25
CA ASP A 93 0.98 -16.03 10.06
C ASP A 93 0.51 -15.10 8.92
N ARG A 94 -0.44 -14.20 9.22
CA ARG A 94 -1.05 -13.25 8.27
C ARG A 94 -1.34 -11.89 8.92
N THR A 95 -0.44 -11.48 9.81
CA THR A 95 -0.59 -10.25 10.58
C THR A 95 0.45 -9.19 10.20
N ILE A 96 -0.03 -7.97 9.99
CA ILE A 96 0.75 -6.74 9.90
C ILE A 96 0.63 -6.04 11.25
N GLU A 97 1.72 -5.88 11.98
CA GLU A 97 1.75 -5.16 13.25
C GLU A 97 2.16 -3.70 13.00
N LEU A 98 1.29 -2.76 13.36
CA LEU A 98 1.43 -1.32 13.12
C LEU A 98 1.57 -0.59 14.45
N CYS A 99 2.77 -0.09 14.72
CA CYS A 99 3.13 0.52 15.98
C CYS A 99 3.95 1.79 15.78
N SER A 100 3.94 2.65 16.79
CA SER A 100 4.77 3.85 16.81
C SER A 100 6.07 3.51 17.51
N GLY A 101 7.21 3.89 16.93
CA GLY A 101 8.53 3.51 17.42
C GLY A 101 9.64 4.04 16.52
N SER A 102 10.88 3.86 16.95
CA SER A 102 12.03 4.27 16.14
C SER A 102 12.01 3.54 14.81
N SER A 103 11.89 4.29 13.71
CA SER A 103 11.94 3.77 12.34
C SER A 103 13.31 3.19 11.96
N GLY A 104 14.32 3.34 12.82
CA GLY A 104 15.67 2.79 12.64
C GLY A 104 16.50 3.47 11.54
N ALA A 105 15.88 4.26 10.67
CA ALA A 105 16.50 5.04 9.61
C ALA A 105 16.40 6.54 9.90
N LEU A 106 17.54 7.23 9.91
CA LEU A 106 17.61 8.68 10.16
C LEU A 106 16.75 9.44 9.15
N GLY A 107 15.72 10.14 9.64
CA GLY A 107 14.84 10.98 8.83
C GLY A 107 13.67 10.26 8.13
N ALA A 108 13.49 8.95 8.37
CA ALA A 108 12.34 8.22 7.85
C ALA A 108 11.13 8.36 8.77
N ALA A 109 9.99 8.78 8.21
CA ALA A 109 8.72 8.91 8.94
C ALA A 109 8.11 7.55 9.34
N GLY A 110 8.53 6.47 8.67
CA GLY A 110 8.11 5.11 8.94
C GLY A 110 9.06 4.09 8.32
N HIS A 111 8.87 2.82 8.67
CA HIS A 111 9.52 1.69 8.02
C HIS A 111 8.71 0.41 8.20
N ALA A 112 8.50 -0.32 7.11
CA ALA A 112 7.97 -1.68 7.07
C ALA A 112 9.09 -2.72 6.93
N SER A 113 9.04 -3.76 7.77
CA SER A 113 9.94 -4.91 7.71
C SER A 113 9.15 -6.22 7.71
N PHE A 114 9.49 -7.13 6.82
CA PHE A 114 8.79 -8.40 6.69
C PHE A 114 9.60 -9.57 7.23
N LYS A 115 8.90 -10.55 7.79
CA LYS A 115 9.42 -11.88 8.08
C LYS A 115 8.89 -12.85 7.04
N THR A 116 9.79 -13.67 6.52
CA THR A 116 9.45 -14.67 5.51
C THR A 116 9.72 -16.09 6.00
N GLU A 117 8.92 -17.02 5.51
CA GLU A 117 9.18 -18.45 5.56
C GLU A 117 9.21 -18.97 4.12
N GLY A 118 10.42 -19.27 3.62
CA GLY A 118 10.64 -19.53 2.20
C GLY A 118 10.35 -18.30 1.35
N SER A 119 9.47 -18.44 0.35
CA SER A 119 9.03 -17.35 -0.54
C SER A 119 7.76 -16.64 -0.04
N LYS A 120 7.27 -16.97 1.16
CA LYS A 120 6.02 -16.45 1.70
C LYS A 120 6.26 -15.47 2.84
N ILE A 121 5.51 -14.37 2.83
CA ILE A 121 5.45 -13.43 3.95
C ILE A 121 4.55 -14.06 5.02
N VAL A 122 5.04 -14.11 6.25
CA VAL A 122 4.30 -14.63 7.41
C VAL A 122 3.99 -13.55 8.45
N SER A 123 4.74 -12.47 8.46
CA SER A 123 4.41 -11.29 9.27
C SER A 123 5.08 -10.05 8.68
N CYS A 124 4.50 -8.89 8.97
CA CYS A 124 5.11 -7.60 8.66
C CYS A 124 5.01 -6.71 9.89
N GLU A 125 6.09 -6.00 10.23
CA GLU A 125 6.14 -5.02 11.31
C GLU A 125 6.34 -3.64 10.69
N ILE A 126 5.47 -2.71 11.05
CA ILE A 126 5.53 -1.30 10.67
C ILE A 126 5.83 -0.48 11.93
N LYS A 127 6.88 0.34 11.84
CA LYS A 127 7.25 1.33 12.85
C LYS A 127 7.10 2.73 12.30
N LEU A 128 6.19 3.51 12.88
CA LEU A 128 5.95 4.90 12.54
C LEU A 128 6.62 5.84 13.53
N ASP A 129 7.12 6.98 13.05
CA ASP A 129 7.78 7.99 13.89
C ASP A 129 6.85 8.48 15.02
N PRO A 130 7.23 8.31 16.30
CA PRO A 130 6.42 8.74 17.44
C PRO A 130 6.17 10.25 17.47
N ASP A 131 7.03 11.07 16.85
CA ASP A 131 6.84 12.52 16.80
C ASP A 131 5.65 12.92 15.91
N LYS A 132 5.17 12.00 15.07
CA LYS A 132 4.00 12.19 14.18
C LYS A 132 2.75 11.50 14.70
N ASP A 133 2.80 10.92 15.90
CA ASP A 133 1.75 10.04 16.41
C ASP A 133 0.45 10.75 16.83
N SER A 134 0.41 12.07 16.75
CA SER A 134 -0.78 12.89 16.97
C SER A 134 -1.23 13.68 15.74
N ASP A 135 -0.46 13.64 14.64
CA ASP A 135 -0.74 14.33 13.39
C ASP A 135 -1.45 13.37 12.43
N ALA A 136 -2.78 13.47 12.33
CA ALA A 136 -3.58 12.52 11.55
C ALA A 136 -3.17 12.47 10.08
N LYS A 137 -2.89 13.63 9.48
CA LYS A 137 -2.49 13.75 8.08
C LYS A 137 -1.17 13.02 7.81
N GLN A 138 -0.12 13.35 8.56
CA GLN A 138 1.18 12.74 8.36
C GLN A 138 1.15 11.24 8.70
N TRP A 139 0.46 10.88 9.77
CA TRP A 139 0.35 9.50 10.21
C TRP A 139 -0.43 8.63 9.23
N MET A 140 -1.59 9.09 8.74
CA MET A 140 -2.39 8.38 7.74
C MET A 140 -1.56 8.09 6.49
N ARG A 141 -0.90 9.13 5.96
CA ARG A 141 -0.05 8.99 4.78
C ARG A 141 1.02 7.93 4.98
N THR A 142 1.77 8.03 6.07
CA THR A 142 2.88 7.10 6.34
C THR A 142 2.33 5.70 6.61
N ALA A 143 1.25 5.54 7.35
CA ALA A 143 0.60 4.24 7.58
C ALA A 143 0.18 3.57 6.26
N ALA A 144 -0.49 4.30 5.36
CA ALA A 144 -0.89 3.78 4.05
C ALA A 144 0.33 3.39 3.19
N HIS A 145 1.39 4.21 3.20
CA HIS A 145 2.64 3.91 2.52
C HIS A 145 3.28 2.61 3.04
N GLU A 146 3.46 2.48 4.35
CA GLU A 146 4.09 1.29 4.94
C GLU A 146 3.22 0.03 4.83
N ILE A 147 1.90 0.16 4.89
CA ILE A 147 0.97 -0.94 4.57
C ILE A 147 1.18 -1.40 3.13
N GLY A 148 1.37 -0.46 2.18
CA GLY A 148 1.67 -0.78 0.79
C GLY A 148 2.94 -1.64 0.64
N HIS A 149 4.00 -1.32 1.41
CA HIS A 149 5.18 -2.16 1.47
C HIS A 149 4.90 -3.56 2.00
N CYS A 150 4.15 -3.67 3.10
CA CYS A 150 3.75 -4.97 3.63
C CYS A 150 2.93 -5.77 2.62
N LEU A 151 2.13 -5.13 1.77
CA LEU A 151 1.37 -5.79 0.70
C LEU A 151 2.23 -6.20 -0.49
N GLY A 152 3.49 -5.79 -0.55
CA GLY A 152 4.44 -6.16 -1.59
C GLY A 152 4.70 -5.07 -2.63
N LEU A 153 4.18 -3.85 -2.43
CA LEU A 153 4.48 -2.70 -3.27
C LEU A 153 5.89 -2.16 -2.97
N MET A 154 6.58 -1.72 -4.01
CA MET A 154 7.85 -1.00 -3.91
C MET A 154 7.69 0.42 -4.44
N HIS A 155 8.63 1.28 -4.04
CA HIS A 155 8.64 2.66 -4.51
C HIS A 155 8.79 2.75 -6.04
N PRO A 156 7.84 3.38 -6.77
CA PRO A 156 8.08 3.78 -8.15
C PRO A 156 9.14 4.90 -8.17
N GLN A 157 10.00 4.90 -9.20
CA GLN A 157 11.08 5.89 -9.33
C GLN A 157 10.62 7.24 -9.88
N GLU A 158 9.54 7.28 -10.68
CA GLU A 158 9.21 8.43 -11.54
C GLU A 158 7.84 9.06 -11.26
N SER A 159 6.97 8.40 -10.48
CA SER A 159 5.61 8.89 -10.24
C SER A 159 5.61 9.87 -9.06
N ILE A 160 4.97 11.04 -9.16
CA ILE A 160 4.65 11.87 -7.98
C ILE A 160 3.21 11.63 -7.49
N HIS A 161 2.44 10.84 -8.25
CA HIS A 161 1.02 10.59 -8.10
C HIS A 161 0.73 9.20 -7.52
N ALA A 162 1.66 8.64 -6.76
CA ALA A 162 1.53 7.38 -6.07
C ALA A 162 1.96 7.60 -4.63
N ILE A 163 1.19 7.13 -3.65
CA ILE A 163 1.59 7.28 -2.24
C ILE A 163 2.89 6.51 -1.97
N MET A 164 3.13 5.43 -2.72
CA MET A 164 4.37 4.67 -2.65
C MET A 164 5.58 5.41 -3.22
N SER A 165 5.45 6.59 -3.83
CA SER A 165 6.62 7.26 -4.40
C SER A 165 7.51 7.95 -3.36
N TYR A 166 8.83 7.89 -3.57
CA TYR A 166 9.79 8.75 -2.88
C TYR A 166 9.53 10.25 -3.08
N PHE A 167 8.93 10.60 -4.23
CA PHE A 167 8.62 11.98 -4.63
C PHE A 167 7.12 12.28 -4.55
N SER A 168 6.37 11.47 -3.80
CA SER A 168 4.94 11.64 -3.62
C SER A 168 4.61 13.05 -3.11
N ASP A 169 3.63 13.70 -3.70
CA ASP A 169 3.12 14.99 -3.21
C ASP A 169 2.64 14.80 -1.77
N ARG A 170 3.06 15.68 -0.84
CA ARG A 170 2.77 15.60 0.61
C ARG A 170 1.28 15.68 0.94
N ASP A 171 0.46 16.17 0.02
CA ASP A 171 -0.99 16.25 0.18
C ASP A 171 -1.72 14.96 -0.23
N LEU A 172 -1.01 13.97 -0.83
CA LEU A 172 -1.57 12.65 -1.11
C LEU A 172 -1.65 11.79 0.17
N LEU A 173 -2.85 11.59 0.69
CA LEU A 173 -3.05 10.82 1.92
C LEU A 173 -3.55 9.39 1.67
N ARG A 174 -4.08 9.13 0.48
CA ARG A 174 -4.77 7.90 0.09
C ARG A 174 -4.08 7.21 -1.08
N TYR A 175 -4.38 5.94 -1.30
CA TYR A 175 -3.84 5.21 -2.45
C TYR A 175 -4.32 5.84 -3.76
N GLN A 176 -3.41 5.93 -4.72
CA GLN A 176 -3.70 6.42 -6.05
C GLN A 176 -3.80 5.25 -7.03
N ILE A 177 -4.22 5.55 -8.27
CA ILE A 177 -4.48 4.53 -9.30
C ILE A 177 -3.27 3.59 -9.47
N ASP A 178 -2.05 4.12 -9.51
CA ASP A 178 -0.83 3.30 -9.62
C ASP A 178 -0.72 2.31 -8.45
N ASP A 179 -0.93 2.77 -7.22
CA ASP A 179 -0.85 1.92 -6.02
C ASP A 179 -1.91 0.80 -6.06
N LEU A 180 -3.16 1.15 -6.40
CA LEU A 180 -4.30 0.24 -6.49
C LEU A 180 -4.15 -0.78 -7.64
N MET A 181 -3.56 -0.37 -8.75
CA MET A 181 -3.19 -1.28 -9.85
C MET A 181 -2.12 -2.28 -9.39
N GLY A 182 -1.16 -1.85 -8.56
CA GLY A 182 -0.18 -2.74 -7.97
C GLY A 182 -0.80 -3.80 -7.06
N ILE A 183 -1.78 -3.41 -6.24
CA ILE A 183 -2.54 -4.34 -5.40
C ILE A 183 -3.32 -5.33 -6.27
N SER A 184 -4.01 -4.84 -7.30
CA SER A 184 -4.76 -5.69 -8.25
C SER A 184 -3.86 -6.69 -8.98
N PHE A 185 -2.64 -6.29 -9.31
CA PHE A 185 -1.65 -7.17 -9.92
C PHE A 185 -1.16 -8.26 -8.96
N LEU A 186 -0.97 -7.94 -7.68
CA LEU A 186 -0.50 -8.87 -6.66
C LEU A 186 -1.59 -9.84 -6.18
N TYR A 187 -2.84 -9.39 -6.13
CA TYR A 187 -3.97 -10.15 -5.57
C TYR A 187 -5.15 -10.21 -6.55
N PRO A 188 -4.97 -10.68 -7.80
CA PRO A 188 -5.97 -10.51 -8.86
C PRO A 188 -7.26 -11.29 -8.59
N SER A 189 -8.40 -10.60 -8.58
CA SER A 189 -9.72 -11.23 -8.46
C SER A 189 -9.96 -12.20 -9.62
N PRO A 190 -10.39 -13.46 -9.37
CA PRO A 190 -10.61 -14.46 -10.42
C PRO A 190 -11.79 -14.11 -11.33
N ASN A 191 -12.72 -13.29 -10.84
CA ASN A 191 -13.91 -12.85 -11.56
C ASN A 191 -13.65 -11.58 -12.38
N TYR A 192 -12.49 -10.96 -12.22
CA TYR A 192 -12.09 -9.78 -12.96
C TYR A 192 -11.21 -10.22 -14.13
N ASP A 193 -11.75 -10.17 -15.34
CA ASP A 193 -11.00 -10.51 -16.56
C ASP A 193 -9.93 -9.43 -16.80
N LEU A 194 -8.73 -9.65 -16.23
CA LEU A 194 -7.54 -8.84 -16.44
C LEU A 194 -7.00 -8.93 -17.88
N LYS A 195 -7.80 -9.37 -18.86
CA LYS A 195 -7.53 -9.16 -20.29
C LYS A 195 -7.66 -7.67 -20.64
N GLU A 196 -6.79 -6.86 -20.05
CA GLU A 196 -6.11 -5.82 -20.79
C GLU A 196 -5.50 -6.50 -22.02
N THR A 197 -6.19 -6.42 -23.16
CA THR A 197 -5.54 -6.70 -24.43
C THR A 197 -4.34 -5.76 -24.48
N PRO A 198 -3.09 -6.22 -24.63
CA PRO A 198 -1.94 -5.33 -24.59
C PRO A 198 -2.12 -4.28 -25.68
N THR A 199 -2.52 -3.07 -25.29
CA THR A 199 -2.69 -1.99 -26.27
C THR A 199 -1.41 -1.18 -26.41
N PHE A 200 -0.36 -1.45 -25.62
CA PHE A 200 0.87 -0.64 -25.60
C PHE A 200 0.58 0.87 -25.52
N GLY A 201 -0.51 1.28 -24.86
CA GLY A 201 -0.95 2.68 -24.78
C GLY A 201 -1.56 3.25 -26.09
N LEU A 202 -1.80 2.44 -27.11
CA LEU A 202 -2.28 2.87 -28.44
C LEU A 202 -3.79 3.17 -28.51
N LYS A 203 -4.56 2.91 -27.45
CA LYS A 203 -6.01 3.22 -27.43
C LYS A 203 -6.34 4.72 -27.43
N CYS A 204 -5.36 5.57 -27.09
CA CYS A 204 -5.51 7.03 -27.12
C CYS A 204 -4.78 7.70 -28.30
N SER A 205 -4.33 6.94 -29.31
CA SER A 205 -3.86 7.57 -30.56
C SER A 205 -5.06 8.23 -31.24
N PRO A 206 -5.07 9.56 -31.44
CA PRO A 206 -6.08 10.17 -32.29
C PRO A 206 -6.01 9.52 -33.68
N LYS A 207 -7.17 9.23 -34.25
CA LYS A 207 -7.28 8.81 -35.65
C LYS A 207 -6.87 9.95 -36.58
#